data_AF-A0A2W1BY06-F1
#
_entry.id   AF-A0A2W1BY06-F1
#
_cell.length_a   1.000
_cell.length_b   1.000
_cell.length_c   1.000
_cell.angle_alpha   90.00
_cell.angle_beta   90.00
_cell.angle_gamma   90.00
#
_symmetry.space_group_name_H-M   'P 1'
#
loop_
_entity.id
_entity.type
_entity.pdbx_description
1 polymer ?
#
loop_
_entity_poly.entity_id
_entity_poly.type
_entity_poly.pdbx_seq_one_letter_code
_entity_poly.pdbx_strand_id
1 'polypeptide(L)'
;MTTKKAKGPTFDGGLCRCCGNMKKCRVLNIEYESFGEKEVYSDMIMDCFSLLLSHLDGVPSERLICATCVNRIRDALSFRRQVLRCEEAFLQMKIYDAKADGLFILKYFFWKFN
;
A
#
# COMPACT_ATOMS: atom_id res chain seq x y z
N MET A 1 -2.34 18.12 26.29
CA MET A 1 -1.35 17.04 26.42
C MET A 1 -0.83 16.70 25.04
N THR A 2 0.39 17.11 24.70
CA THR A 2 1.00 16.81 23.40
C THR A 2 1.58 15.40 23.42
N THR A 3 0.79 14.43 22.98
CA THR A 3 1.28 13.05 22.80
C THR A 3 2.34 13.08 21.70
N LYS A 4 3.62 12.97 22.10
CA LYS A 4 4.74 12.81 21.17
C LYS A 4 4.55 11.47 20.44
N LYS A 5 3.87 11.49 19.30
CA LYS A 5 3.74 10.32 18.43
C LYS A 5 5.14 9.88 18.02
N ALA A 6 5.53 8.70 18.47
CA ALA A 6 6.86 8.15 18.23
C ALA A 6 7.05 7.98 16.72
N LYS A 7 7.96 8.77 16.14
CA LYS A 7 8.43 8.55 14.77
C LYS A 7 9.20 7.21 14.81
N GLY A 8 8.69 6.18 14.13
CA GLY A 8 9.32 4.84 14.12
C GLY A 8 10.80 4.87 13.67
N PRO A 9 11.54 3.75 13.81
CA PRO A 9 12.97 3.68 13.55
C PRO A 9 13.35 4.20 12.16
N THR A 10 14.42 5.01 12.13
CA THR A 10 15.03 5.54 10.90
C THR A 10 16.51 5.20 10.84
N PHE A 11 16.99 4.89 9.64
CA PHE A 11 18.38 4.53 9.35
C PHE A 11 18.97 5.57 8.41
N ASP A 12 20.05 6.21 8.82
CA ASP A 12 20.82 7.11 7.95
C ASP A 12 21.79 6.28 7.10
N GLY A 13 21.74 6.43 5.78
CA GLY A 13 22.53 5.63 4.84
C GLY A 13 22.07 4.17 4.68
N GLY A 14 20.76 3.91 4.68
CA GLY A 14 20.20 2.58 4.42
C GLY A 14 19.89 2.33 2.94
N LEU A 15 19.99 1.07 2.49
CA LEU A 15 19.66 0.67 1.13
C LEU A 15 18.15 0.55 0.95
N CYS A 16 17.54 1.43 0.14
CA CYS A 16 16.11 1.36 -0.12
C CYS A 16 15.76 0.14 -0.99
N ARG A 17 14.87 -0.73 -0.51
CA ARG A 17 14.42 -1.93 -1.22
C ARG A 17 13.71 -1.65 -2.54
N CYS A 18 13.05 -0.50 -2.65
CA CYS A 18 12.26 -0.16 -3.83
C CYS A 18 13.09 0.50 -4.95
N CYS A 19 14.16 1.24 -4.63
CA CYS A 19 14.92 2.00 -5.63
C CYS A 19 16.42 1.71 -5.65
N GLY A 20 16.92 0.84 -4.77
CA GLY A 20 18.33 0.44 -4.74
C GLY A 20 19.33 1.53 -4.35
N ASN A 21 18.87 2.69 -3.87
CA ASN A 21 19.73 3.81 -3.50
C ASN A 21 19.93 3.89 -1.98
N MET A 22 21.13 4.29 -1.56
CA MET A 22 21.48 4.56 -0.17
C MET A 22 20.94 5.92 0.27
N LYS A 23 20.01 5.95 1.24
CA LYS A 23 19.31 7.15 1.71
C LYS A 23 18.93 7.04 3.19
N LYS A 24 18.41 8.11 3.77
CA LYS A 24 17.66 8.01 5.02
C LYS A 24 16.40 7.19 4.80
N CYS A 25 16.29 6.06 5.49
CA CYS A 25 15.24 5.08 5.29
C CYS A 25 14.49 4.74 6.58
N ARG A 26 13.29 4.17 6.41
CA ARG A 26 12.40 3.62 7.42
C ARG A 26 12.32 2.11 7.25
N VAL A 27 11.86 1.40 8.28
CA VAL A 27 11.62 -0.06 8.23
C VAL A 27 10.32 -0.32 7.46
N LEU A 28 10.27 -1.39 6.68
CA LEU A 28 9.12 -1.69 5.79
C LEU A 28 7.90 -2.28 6.51
N ASN A 29 8.12 -3.22 7.44
CA ASN A 29 7.11 -4.11 8.00
C ASN A 29 6.72 -3.74 9.45
N ILE A 30 6.69 -2.45 9.75
CA ILE A 30 6.20 -1.95 11.04
C ILE A 30 5.11 -0.91 10.80
N GLU A 31 4.28 -0.71 11.83
CA GLU A 31 3.20 0.25 11.77
C GLU A 31 3.73 1.70 11.92
N TYR A 32 3.34 2.55 10.98
CA TYR A 32 3.47 4.00 11.03
C TYR A 32 2.09 4.64 11.07
N GLU A 33 2.02 5.85 11.62
CA GLU A 33 0.81 6.66 11.57
C GLU A 33 1.04 7.87 10.66
N SER A 34 0.13 8.10 9.71
CA SER A 34 0.19 9.19 8.73
C SER A 34 -1.22 9.72 8.49
N PHE A 35 -1.46 11.00 8.78
CA PHE A 35 -2.78 11.64 8.66
C PHE A 35 -3.92 10.90 9.40
N GLY A 36 -3.60 10.23 10.52
CA GLY A 36 -4.57 9.43 11.29
C GLY A 36 -4.78 8.01 10.79
N GLU A 37 -4.20 7.65 9.65
CA GLU A 37 -4.25 6.31 9.07
C GLU A 37 -3.01 5.51 9.46
N LYS A 38 -3.21 4.22 9.70
CA LYS A 38 -2.13 3.25 9.91
C LYS A 38 -1.55 2.83 8.57
N GLU A 39 -0.24 2.87 8.46
CA GLU A 39 0.51 2.50 7.26
C GLU A 39 1.58 1.47 7.60
N VAL A 40 1.49 0.29 6.99
CA VAL A 40 2.55 -0.70 6.96
C VAL A 40 3.05 -0.78 5.52
N TYR A 41 4.28 -0.35 5.27
CA TYR A 41 4.75 -0.16 3.90
C TYR A 41 4.87 -1.47 3.11
N SER A 42 5.16 -2.61 3.76
CA SER A 42 5.11 -3.93 3.12
C SER A 42 3.72 -4.27 2.60
N ASP A 43 2.69 -3.99 3.41
CA ASP A 43 1.31 -4.33 3.11
C ASP A 43 0.80 -3.43 1.98
N MET A 44 1.16 -2.15 2.02
CA MET A 44 0.87 -1.20 0.93
C MET A 44 1.50 -1.63 -0.42
N ILE A 45 2.70 -2.25 -0.40
CA ILE A 45 3.34 -2.80 -1.61
C ILE A 45 2.59 -4.03 -2.11
N MET A 46 2.19 -4.93 -1.20
CA MET A 46 1.40 -6.10 -1.53
C MET A 46 0.05 -5.71 -2.14
N ASP A 47 -0.61 -4.73 -1.54
CA ASP A 47 -1.85 -4.14 -2.03
C ASP A 47 -1.67 -3.55 -3.43
N CYS A 48 -0.68 -2.68 -3.64
CA CYS A 48 -0.54 -2.00 -4.92
C CYS A 48 -0.04 -2.89 -6.06
N PHE A 49 0.90 -3.78 -5.77
CA PHE A 49 1.69 -4.48 -6.79
C PHE A 49 1.55 -6.00 -6.72
N SER A 50 0.72 -6.53 -5.80
CA SER A 50 0.57 -7.97 -5.56
C SER A 50 1.91 -8.67 -5.32
N LEU A 51 2.85 -7.96 -4.69
CA LEU A 51 4.23 -8.40 -4.48
C LEU A 51 4.49 -8.65 -3.00
N LEU A 52 4.72 -9.91 -2.65
CA LEU A 52 5.19 -10.30 -1.32
C LEU A 52 6.71 -10.10 -1.22
N LEU A 53 7.16 -9.30 -0.25
CA LEU A 53 8.58 -9.07 -0.03
C LEU A 53 9.20 -10.22 0.77
N SER A 54 10.29 -10.78 0.25
CA SER A 54 11.09 -11.80 0.92
C SER A 54 11.91 -11.22 2.09
N HIS A 55 12.22 -12.06 3.09
CA HIS A 55 13.16 -11.76 4.18
C HIS A 55 12.76 -10.58 5.07
N LEU A 56 11.47 -10.40 5.33
CA LEU A 56 10.99 -9.37 6.25
C LEU A 56 11.25 -9.70 7.73
N ASP A 57 11.59 -10.94 8.08
CA ASP A 57 11.87 -11.37 9.46
C ASP A 57 13.32 -11.12 9.91
N GLY A 58 14.19 -10.62 9.01
CA GLY A 58 15.63 -10.42 9.27
C GLY A 58 15.97 -9.28 10.24
N VAL A 59 17.12 -8.63 10.04
CA VAL A 59 17.45 -7.42 10.81
C VAL A 59 16.75 -6.18 10.22
N PRO A 60 16.29 -5.21 11.03
CA PRO A 60 15.59 -4.02 10.52
C PRO A 60 16.35 -3.25 9.43
N SER A 61 17.68 -3.27 9.46
CA SER A 61 18.56 -2.61 8.48
C SER A 61 18.53 -3.23 7.08
N GLU A 62 18.00 -4.43 6.91
CA GLU A 62 17.90 -5.13 5.61
C GLU A 62 16.55 -4.93 4.91
N ARG A 63 15.58 -4.34 5.61
CA ARG A 63 14.18 -4.17 5.17
C ARG A 63 13.77 -2.71 5.21
N LEU A 64 14.47 -1.92 4.41
CA LEU A 64 14.40 -0.47 4.44
C LEU A 64 13.69 0.14 3.22
N ILE A 65 13.07 1.29 3.44
CA ILE A 65 12.43 2.11 2.40
C ILE A 65 12.71 3.60 2.59
N CYS A 66 13.06 4.30 1.52
CA CYS A 66 13.29 5.74 1.56
C CYS A 66 11.98 6.53 1.44
N ALA A 67 12.00 7.79 1.91
CA ALA A 67 10.83 8.67 1.89
C ALA A 67 10.21 8.87 0.49
N THR A 68 11.05 8.95 -0.56
CA THR A 68 10.58 9.09 -1.94
C THR A 68 9.75 7.87 -2.37
N CYS A 69 10.20 6.67 -2.03
CA CYS A 69 9.48 5.44 -2.37
C CYS A 69 8.19 5.28 -1.54
N VAL A 70 8.21 5.70 -0.27
CA VAL A 70 6.98 5.77 0.54
C VAL A 70 5.92 6.64 -0.13
N ASN A 71 6.28 7.84 -0.61
CA ASN A 71 5.32 8.71 -1.31
C ASN A 71 4.81 8.07 -2.60
N ARG A 72 5.67 7.45 -3.41
CA ARG A 72 5.25 6.74 -4.63
C ARG A 72 4.25 5.61 -4.36
N ILE A 73 4.41 4.88 -3.26
CA ILE A 73 3.46 3.82 -2.89
C ILE A 73 2.13 4.41 -2.43
N ARG A 74 2.14 5.52 -1.67
CA ARG A 74 0.92 6.25 -1.30
C ARG A 74 0.17 6.76 -2.52
N ASP A 75 0.88 7.34 -3.49
CA ASP A 75 0.30 7.81 -4.75
C ASP A 75 -0.30 6.64 -5.54
N ALA A 76 0.41 5.52 -5.63
CA ALA A 76 -0.09 4.30 -6.27
C ALA A 76 -1.34 3.74 -5.59
N LEU A 77 -1.42 3.75 -4.25
CA LEU A 77 -2.60 3.31 -3.51
C LEU A 77 -3.79 4.23 -3.73
N SER A 78 -3.56 5.54 -3.71
CA SER A 78 -4.59 6.53 -4.02
C SER A 78 -5.15 6.32 -5.43
N PHE A 79 -4.25 6.12 -6.40
CA PHE A 79 -4.62 5.83 -7.78
C PHE A 79 -5.39 4.51 -7.91
N ARG A 80 -4.92 3.42 -7.27
CA ARG A 80 -5.63 2.13 -7.19
C ARG A 80 -7.05 2.32 -6.66
N ARG A 81 -7.21 3.03 -5.54
CA ARG A 81 -8.52 3.35 -4.93
C ARG A 81 -9.40 4.20 -5.84
N GLN A 82 -8.82 5.10 -6.63
CA GLN A 82 -9.57 5.88 -7.62
C GLN A 82 -10.11 4.99 -8.74
N VAL A 83 -9.26 4.18 -9.35
CA VAL A 83 -9.65 3.26 -10.44
C VAL A 83 -10.78 2.34 -10.00
N LEU A 84 -10.69 1.80 -8.78
CA LEU A 84 -11.73 0.93 -8.23
C LEU A 84 -13.08 1.60 -8.06
N ARG A 85 -13.09 2.82 -7.52
CA ARG A 85 -14.33 3.58 -7.33
C ARG A 85 -14.98 3.89 -8.67
N CYS A 86 -14.17 4.25 -9.67
CA CYS A 86 -14.66 4.47 -11.02
C CYS A 86 -15.27 3.20 -11.61
N GLU A 87 -14.58 2.06 -11.51
CA GLU A 87 -15.08 0.81 -12.07
C GLU A 87 -16.32 0.28 -11.31
N GLU A 88 -16.39 0.45 -9.98
CA GLU A 88 -17.60 0.19 -9.21
C GLU A 88 -18.78 1.04 -9.71
N ALA A 89 -18.56 2.33 -9.99
CA ALA A 89 -19.59 3.20 -10.55
C ALA A 89 -20.02 2.76 -11.97
N PHE A 90 -19.08 2.37 -12.84
CA PHE A 90 -19.39 1.84 -14.17
C PHE A 90 -20.19 0.55 -14.11
N LEU A 91 -19.86 -0.36 -13.17
CA LEU A 91 -20.61 -1.58 -12.97
C LEU A 91 -22.02 -1.32 -12.47
N GLN A 92 -22.20 -0.40 -11.50
CA GLN A 92 -23.54 -0.02 -11.03
C GLN A 92 -24.40 0.54 -12.16
N MET A 93 -23.86 1.42 -13.00
CA MET A 93 -24.57 1.93 -14.18
C MET A 93 -24.99 0.80 -15.13
N LYS A 94 -24.07 -0.13 -15.43
CA LYS A 94 -24.37 -1.28 -16.28
C LYS A 94 -25.38 -2.25 -15.66
N ILE A 95 -25.44 -2.38 -14.33
CA ILE A 95 -26.45 -3.20 -13.64
C ILE A 95 -27.86 -2.61 -13.80
N TYR A 96 -28.00 -1.29 -13.80
CA TYR A 96 -29.29 -0.66 -14.12
C TYR A 96 -29.75 -0.95 -15.55
N ASP A 97 -28.81 -1.10 -16.48
CA ASP A 97 -29.09 -1.46 -17.88
C ASP A 97 -29.20 -2.98 -18.13
N ALA A 98 -28.53 -3.81 -17.32
CA ALA A 98 -28.43 -5.26 -17.48
C ALA A 98 -28.88 -6.00 -16.22
N LYS A 99 -30.17 -6.35 -16.15
CA LYS A 99 -30.69 -7.44 -15.31
C LYS A 99 -30.21 -8.85 -15.76
N ALA A 100 -29.13 -8.94 -16.53
CA ALA A 100 -28.63 -10.18 -17.11
C ALA A 100 -27.15 -10.36 -16.77
N ASP A 101 -26.81 -11.56 -16.28
CA ASP A 101 -25.47 -12.16 -16.27
C ASP A 101 -24.57 -11.93 -15.03
N GLY A 102 -24.95 -12.59 -13.92
CA GLY A 102 -24.29 -12.55 -12.61
C GLY A 102 -22.88 -13.17 -12.49
N LEU A 103 -22.20 -13.54 -13.58
CA LEU A 103 -20.87 -14.15 -13.53
C LEU A 103 -19.73 -13.12 -13.36
N PHE A 104 -19.94 -11.87 -13.76
CA PHE A 104 -18.92 -10.81 -13.65
C PHE A 104 -18.78 -10.23 -12.23
N ILE A 105 -19.82 -10.33 -11.40
CA ILE A 105 -19.86 -9.75 -10.04
C ILE A 105 -18.90 -10.48 -9.08
N LEU A 106 -18.71 -11.80 -9.24
CA LEU A 106 -17.89 -12.61 -8.33
C LEU A 106 -16.39 -12.29 -8.41
N LYS A 107 -15.86 -11.99 -9.60
CA LYS A 107 -14.45 -11.56 -9.74
C LYS A 107 -14.19 -10.21 -9.06
N TYR A 108 -15.18 -9.33 -9.08
CA TYR A 108 -15.12 -8.02 -8.45
C TYR A 108 -15.08 -8.11 -6.92
N PHE A 109 -15.89 -8.99 -6.35
CA PHE A 109 -15.86 -9.28 -4.91
C PHE A 109 -14.57 -9.94 -4.46
N PHE A 110 -14.01 -10.86 -5.25
CA PHE A 110 -12.77 -11.57 -4.90
C PHE A 110 -11.58 -10.62 -4.74
N TRP A 111 -11.50 -9.55 -5.54
CA TRP A 111 -10.43 -8.55 -5.44
C TRP A 111 -10.68 -7.51 -4.33
N LYS A 112 -11.93 -7.34 -3.85
CA LYS A 112 -12.26 -6.48 -2.70
C LYS A 112 -11.95 -7.16 -1.34
N PHE A 113 -11.68 -8.47 -1.34
CA PHE A 113 -11.47 -9.32 -0.15
C PHE A 113 -10.15 -10.11 -0.14
N ASN A 114 -9.25 -9.91 -1.11
CA ASN A 114 -7.84 -10.33 -1.08
C ASN A 114 -6.94 -9.10 -1.13
#